data_AF-A0A353D774-F1
#
_entry.id   AF-A0A353D774-F1
#
_cell.length_a   1.000
_cell.length_b   1.000
_cell.length_c   1.000
_cell.angle_alpha   90.00
_cell.angle_beta   90.00
_cell.angle_gamma   90.00
#
_symmetry.space_group_name_H-M   'P 1'
#
loop_
_entity.id
_entity.type
_entity.pdbx_description
1 polymer ?
#
loop_
_entity_poly.entity_id
_entity_poly.type
_entity_poly.pdbx_seq_one_letter_code
_entity_poly.pdbx_strand_id
1 'polypeptide(L)'
;MLMRKRMWKLLPLILALPAVLPGLAWAAGGKAADLVVVADTRVLTNSVLYYFADVYNMNPTLNAVWAVVLTAIYGSFLGFFMDFLMSRTGLDLKSRKIVEH
;
A
#
# COMPACT_ATOMS: atom_id res chain seq x y z
N MET A 1 39.89 14.12 -23.39
CA MET A 1 39.47 13.49 -22.11
C MET A 1 38.56 14.36 -21.23
N LEU A 2 38.65 15.71 -21.26
CA LEU A 2 37.84 16.58 -20.39
C LEU A 2 36.33 16.58 -20.69
N MET A 3 35.90 16.49 -21.96
CA MET A 3 34.47 16.45 -22.31
C MET A 3 33.74 15.22 -21.73
N ARG A 4 34.38 14.05 -21.73
CA ARG A 4 33.81 12.81 -21.17
C ARG A 4 33.57 12.94 -19.66
N LYS A 5 34.49 13.58 -18.92
CA LYS A 5 34.34 13.83 -17.47
C LYS A 5 33.25 14.86 -17.16
N ARG A 6 33.02 15.87 -18.02
CA ARG A 6 31.91 16.83 -17.87
C ARG A 6 30.55 16.17 -18.17
N MET A 7 30.48 15.34 -19.19
CA MET A 7 29.25 14.60 -19.55
C MET A 7 28.79 13.67 -18.41
N TRP A 8 29.74 12.99 -17.75
CA TRP A 8 29.45 12.13 -16.60
C TRP A 8 28.97 12.90 -15.36
N LYS A 9 29.31 14.19 -15.23
CA LYS A 9 28.79 15.06 -14.16
C LYS A 9 27.36 15.54 -14.43
N LEU A 10 26.92 15.55 -15.68
CA LEU A 10 25.57 15.97 -16.09
C LEU A 10 24.58 14.80 -16.14
N LEU A 11 25.08 13.57 -16.28
CA LEU A 11 24.28 12.34 -16.25
C LEU A 11 23.36 12.21 -15.02
N PRO A 12 23.78 12.47 -13.77
CA PRO A 12 22.86 12.39 -12.62
C PRO A 12 21.75 13.44 -12.66
N LEU A 13 22.02 14.63 -13.22
CA LEU A 13 21.01 15.68 -13.38
C LEU A 13 19.96 15.28 -14.42
N ILE A 14 20.39 14.68 -15.53
CA ILE A 14 19.51 14.15 -16.58
C ILE A 14 18.69 12.96 -16.06
N LEU A 15 19.27 12.09 -15.23
CA LEU A 15 18.56 10.98 -14.60
C LEU A 15 17.59 11.42 -13.50
N ALA A 16 17.83 12.56 -12.85
CA ALA A 16 16.93 13.13 -11.84
C ALA A 16 15.74 13.88 -12.46
N LEU A 17 15.87 14.39 -13.69
CA LEU A 17 14.82 15.12 -14.41
C LEU A 17 13.49 14.34 -14.51
N PRO A 18 13.47 13.04 -14.92
CA PRO A 18 12.26 12.22 -14.94
C PRO A 18 11.55 12.08 -13.60
N ALA A 19 12.25 12.21 -12.47
CA ALA A 19 11.64 12.15 -11.15
C ALA A 19 10.92 13.45 -10.76
N VAL A 20 11.33 14.59 -11.33
CA VAL A 20 10.78 15.93 -11.02
C VAL A 20 9.72 16.37 -12.02
N LEU A 21 9.82 15.93 -13.28
CA LEU A 21 8.88 16.27 -14.36
C LEU A 21 7.41 15.96 -14.05
N PRO A 22 7.04 14.83 -13.41
CA PRO A 22 5.65 14.55 -13.04
C PRO A 22 5.06 15.59 -12.08
N GLY A 23 5.87 16.15 -11.16
CA GLY A 23 5.42 17.17 -10.23
C GLY A 23 5.04 18.49 -10.92
N LEU A 24 5.78 18.86 -11.98
CA LEU A 24 5.46 20.03 -12.80
C LEU A 24 4.21 19.81 -13.67
N ALA A 25 4.03 18.58 -14.18
CA ALA A 25 2.83 18.21 -14.93
C ALA A 25 1.56 18.20 -14.04
N TRP A 26 1.67 17.73 -12.80
CA TRP A 26 0.58 17.79 -11.82
C TRP A 26 0.25 19.21 -11.37
N ALA A 27 1.21 20.14 -11.35
CA ALA A 27 0.97 21.54 -11.00
C ALA A 27 0.27 22.36 -12.10
N ALA A 28 0.26 21.87 -13.36
CA ALA A 28 -0.34 22.56 -14.51
C ALA A 28 -1.83 22.23 -14.72
N GLY A 29 -2.34 21.16 -14.13
CA GLY A 29 -3.78 20.95 -13.98
C GLY A 29 -4.27 21.86 -12.85
N GLY A 30 -5.15 22.81 -13.13
CA GLY A 30 -5.62 23.81 -12.16
C GLY A 30 -6.08 23.22 -10.82
N LYS A 31 -6.23 24.07 -9.78
CA LYS A 31 -6.60 23.68 -8.41
C LYS A 31 -7.56 22.49 -8.44
N ALA A 32 -7.10 21.35 -7.94
CA ALA A 32 -7.90 20.14 -7.88
C ALA A 32 -9.25 20.51 -7.27
N ALA A 33 -10.34 20.25 -7.99
CA ALA A 33 -11.67 20.41 -7.44
C ALA A 33 -11.72 19.57 -6.15
N ASP A 34 -12.33 20.11 -5.09
CA ASP A 34 -12.52 19.36 -3.85
C ASP A 34 -13.37 18.13 -4.16
N LEU A 35 -12.68 17.01 -4.39
CA LEU A 35 -13.31 15.72 -4.64
C LEU A 35 -13.77 15.19 -3.29
N VAL A 36 -15.06 15.37 -3.02
CA VAL A 36 -15.70 14.75 -1.86
C VAL A 36 -15.95 13.29 -2.20
N VAL A 37 -15.14 12.41 -1.64
CA VAL A 37 -15.30 10.96 -1.80
C VAL A 37 -16.32 10.48 -0.78
N VAL A 38 -17.42 9.93 -1.27
CA VAL A 38 -18.55 9.44 -0.46
C VAL A 38 -18.87 8.01 -0.86
N ALA A 39 -19.03 7.14 0.12
CA ALA A 39 -19.52 5.78 -0.10
C ALA A 39 -21.03 5.78 -0.39
N ASP A 40 -21.44 5.11 -1.47
CA ASP A 40 -22.86 4.95 -1.80
C ASP A 40 -23.50 3.89 -0.89
N THR A 41 -24.47 4.32 -0.07
CA THR A 41 -25.17 3.47 0.91
C THR A 41 -26.53 2.98 0.41
N ARG A 42 -27.00 3.43 -0.76
CA ARG A 42 -28.39 3.21 -1.21
C ARG A 42 -28.70 1.77 -1.58
N VAL A 43 -27.69 1.02 -2.01
CA VAL A 43 -27.82 -0.37 -2.49
C VAL A 43 -27.32 -1.37 -1.44
N LEU A 44 -26.81 -0.90 -0.30
CA LEU A 44 -26.27 -1.75 0.76
C LEU A 44 -27.40 -2.37 1.58
N THR A 45 -27.66 -3.65 1.34
CA THR A 45 -28.61 -4.46 2.13
C THR A 45 -27.97 -5.14 3.34
N ASN A 46 -26.64 -5.27 3.35
CA ASN A 46 -25.89 -5.89 4.45
C ASN A 46 -25.57 -4.84 5.53
N SER A 47 -26.03 -5.09 6.76
CA SER A 47 -25.88 -4.17 7.90
C SER A 47 -24.41 -3.89 8.27
N VAL A 48 -23.51 -4.84 8.06
CA VAL A 48 -22.07 -4.67 8.34
C VAL A 48 -21.42 -3.76 7.30
N LEU A 49 -21.72 -3.98 6.02
CA LEU A 49 -21.22 -3.12 4.95
C LEU A 49 -21.79 -1.70 5.06
N TYR A 50 -23.07 -1.59 5.43
CA TYR A 50 -23.71 -0.31 5.70
C TYR A 50 -23.01 0.44 6.83
N TYR A 51 -22.67 -0.23 7.94
CA TYR A 51 -21.92 0.37 9.04
C TYR A 51 -20.58 0.95 8.58
N PHE A 52 -19.77 0.19 7.82
CA PHE A 52 -18.49 0.68 7.34
C PHE A 52 -18.63 1.83 6.34
N ALA A 53 -19.64 1.79 5.47
CA ALA A 53 -19.92 2.87 4.54
C ALA A 53 -20.41 4.15 5.25
N ASP A 54 -21.22 4.01 6.30
CA ASP A 54 -21.68 5.14 7.12
C ASP A 54 -20.52 5.76 7.92
N VAL A 55 -19.67 4.93 8.53
CA VAL A 55 -18.45 5.38 9.24
C VAL A 55 -17.49 6.08 8.28
N TYR A 56 -17.32 5.57 7.05
CA TYR A 56 -16.51 6.20 6.02
C TYR A 56 -16.98 7.63 5.71
N ASN A 57 -18.30 7.84 5.63
CA ASN A 57 -18.91 9.13 5.31
C ASN A 57 -18.93 10.10 6.50
N MET A 58 -19.20 9.61 7.71
CA MET A 58 -19.45 10.45 8.90
C MET A 58 -18.21 10.68 9.76
N ASN A 59 -17.27 9.73 9.81
CA ASN A 59 -16.10 9.79 10.69
C ASN A 59 -14.85 9.15 10.05
N PRO A 60 -14.10 9.92 9.23
CA PRO A 60 -12.90 9.43 8.55
C PRO A 60 -11.81 8.91 9.51
N THR A 61 -11.70 9.49 10.70
CA THR A 61 -10.73 9.06 11.72
C THR A 61 -11.05 7.66 12.23
N LEU A 62 -12.31 7.39 12.55
CA LEU A 62 -12.75 6.06 12.97
C LEU A 62 -12.59 5.05 11.83
N ASN A 63 -12.88 5.45 10.59
CA ASN A 63 -12.63 4.62 9.42
C ASN A 63 -11.15 4.24 9.27
N ALA A 64 -10.23 5.19 9.48
CA ALA A 64 -8.79 4.92 9.44
C ALA A 64 -8.35 3.94 10.53
N VAL A 65 -8.89 4.05 11.76
CA VAL A 65 -8.63 3.10 12.84
C VAL A 65 -9.10 1.70 12.45
N TRP A 66 -10.30 1.56 11.90
CA TRP A 66 -10.81 0.28 11.40
C TRP A 66 -9.92 -0.32 10.32
N ALA A 67 -9.45 0.49 9.37
CA ALA A 67 -8.53 0.02 8.33
C ALA A 67 -7.24 -0.58 8.92
N VAL A 68 -6.65 0.07 9.92
CA VAL A 68 -5.44 -0.44 10.60
C VAL A 68 -5.72 -1.73 11.36
N VAL A 69 -6.80 -1.76 12.15
CA VAL A 69 -7.18 -2.91 12.96
C VAL A 69 -7.47 -4.13 12.09
N LEU A 70 -8.28 -3.96 11.04
CA LEU A 70 -8.61 -5.05 10.11
C LEU A 70 -7.35 -5.54 9.39
N THR A 71 -6.45 -4.64 8.97
CA THR A 71 -5.18 -5.03 8.34
C THR A 71 -4.33 -5.90 9.26
N ALA A 72 -4.18 -5.49 10.53
CA ALA A 72 -3.43 -6.27 11.51
C ALA A 72 -4.07 -7.65 11.75
N ILE A 73 -5.40 -7.69 11.94
CA ILE A 73 -6.14 -8.94 12.18
C ILE A 73 -6.00 -9.88 10.98
N TYR A 74 -6.28 -9.42 9.76
CA TYR A 74 -6.19 -10.26 8.57
C TYR A 74 -4.75 -10.68 8.28
N GLY A 75 -3.76 -9.81 8.49
CA GLY A 75 -2.35 -10.15 8.36
C GLY A 75 -1.93 -11.26 9.31
N SER A 76 -2.26 -11.14 10.59
CA SER A 76 -1.98 -12.18 11.59
C SER A 76 -2.74 -13.48 11.32
N PHE A 77 -4.01 -13.38 10.92
CA PHE A 77 -4.83 -14.54 10.58
C PHE A 77 -4.26 -15.31 9.38
N LEU A 78 -3.88 -14.61 8.30
CA LEU A 78 -3.28 -15.23 7.12
C LEU A 78 -1.92 -15.84 7.43
N GLY A 79 -1.10 -15.18 8.25
CA GLY A 79 0.17 -15.73 8.73
C GLY A 79 -0.03 -17.04 9.49
N PHE A 80 -0.94 -17.04 10.48
CA PHE A 80 -1.30 -18.24 11.22
C PHE A 80 -1.86 -19.36 10.33
N PHE A 81 -2.72 -18.99 9.37
CA PHE A 81 -3.30 -19.95 8.43
C PHE A 81 -2.22 -20.58 7.53
N MET A 82 -1.23 -19.80 7.10
CA MET A 82 -0.10 -20.32 6.33
C MET A 82 0.77 -21.28 7.16
N ASP A 83 1.09 -20.92 8.41
CA ASP A 83 1.85 -21.79 9.31
C ASP A 83 1.13 -23.13 9.52
N PHE A 84 -0.20 -23.09 9.66
CA PHE A 84 -1.03 -24.27 9.77
C PHE A 84 -0.99 -25.14 8.51
N LEU A 85 -1.07 -24.55 7.31
CA LEU A 85 -0.94 -25.29 6.06
C LEU A 85 0.46 -25.91 5.91
N MET A 86 1.53 -25.15 6.19
CA MET A 86 2.91 -25.63 6.10
C MET A 86 3.18 -26.83 7.03
N SER A 87 2.61 -26.83 8.23
CA SER A 87 2.74 -27.97 9.16
C SER A 87 2.11 -29.26 8.63
N ARG A 88 1.13 -29.17 7.74
CA ARG A 88 0.42 -30.34 7.17
C ARG A 88 1.05 -30.83 5.86
N THR A 89 1.75 -29.97 5.14
CA THR A 89 2.41 -30.33 3.86
C THR A 89 3.82 -30.86 4.05
N GLY A 90 4.34 -30.91 5.29
CA GLY A 90 5.67 -31.44 5.60
C GLY A 90 6.81 -30.46 5.36
N LEU A 91 6.51 -29.20 5.01
CA LEU A 91 7.47 -28.09 4.94
C LEU A 91 7.55 -27.36 6.29
N ASP A 92 7.68 -28.12 7.37
CA ASP A 92 7.80 -27.53 8.71
C ASP A 92 9.24 -27.07 8.95
N LEU A 93 9.45 -25.75 8.90
CA LEU A 93 10.74 -25.10 9.15
C LEU A 93 11.06 -24.98 10.66
N LYS A 94 10.18 -25.44 11.56
CA LYS A 94 10.40 -25.37 13.02
C LYS A 94 11.61 -26.17 13.49
N SER A 95 11.94 -27.28 12.83
CA SER A 95 13.13 -28.08 13.14
C SER A 95 14.15 -27.95 12.01
N ARG A 96 14.96 -26.90 12.05
CA ARG A 96 16.14 -26.81 11.19
C ARG A 96 17.18 -27.82 11.71
N LYS A 97 17.26 -29.00 11.10
CA LYS A 97 18.51 -29.76 11.14
C LYS A 97 19.48 -28.95 10.28
N ILE A 98 20.32 -28.13 10.92
CA ILE A 98 21.42 -27.45 10.23
C ILE A 98 22.33 -28.59 9.74
N VAL A 99 22.17 -28.99 8.49
CA VAL A 99 23.12 -29.87 7.81
C VAL A 99 24.26 -28.96 7.39
N GLU A 100 25.11 -28.63 8.35
CA GLU A 100 26.47 -28.17 8.08
C GLU A 100 27.34 -29.41 7.92
N HIS A 101 27.39 -29.96 6.70
CA HIS A 101 28.44 -30.84 6.19
C HIS A 101 28.51 -30.70 4.67
#